data_AF-A0A969Q189-F1
#
_entry.id   AF-A0A969Q189-F1
#
_cell.length_a   1.000
_cell.length_b   1.000
_cell.length_c   1.000
_cell.angle_alpha   90.00
_cell.angle_beta   90.00
_cell.angle_gamma   90.00
#
_symmetry.space_group_name_H-M   'P 1'
#
loop_
_entity.id
_entity.type
_entity.pdbx_description
1 polymer ?
#
loop_
_entity_poly.entity_id
_entity_poly.type
_entity_poly.pdbx_seq_one_letter_code
_entity_poly.pdbx_strand_id
1 'polypeptide(L)' 'MAAPDRQSLRLYSTSIPTKHRLYTLMHDPQYRLSVAWQNVVYNKPPHTSFYLGDGMSPPPRRWGWTRVK' A
#
# COMPACT_ATOMS: atom_id res chain seq x y z
N MET A 1 -9.56 -12.64 -2.08
CA MET A 1 -9.68 -14.10 -2.32
C MET A 1 -11.09 -14.36 -2.81
N ALA A 2 -11.24 -15.07 -3.92
CA ALA A 2 -12.58 -15.39 -4.41
C ALA A 2 -13.32 -16.21 -3.35
N ALA A 3 -14.63 -16.00 -3.21
CA ALA A 3 -15.46 -16.87 -2.40
C ALA A 3 -15.39 -18.32 -2.94
N PRO A 4 -15.71 -19.36 -2.15
CA PRO A 4 -15.54 -20.76 -2.57
C PRO A 4 -16.25 -21.09 -3.89
N ASP A 5 -17.37 -20.43 -4.15
CA ASP A 5 -18.20 -20.45 -5.35
C ASP A 5 -17.69 -19.55 -6.48
N ARG A 6 -16.65 -18.75 -6.25
CA ARG A 6 -15.98 -17.81 -7.17
C ARG A 6 -16.85 -16.67 -7.72
N GLN A 7 -18.07 -16.48 -7.22
CA GLN A 7 -18.98 -15.42 -7.69
C GLN A 7 -18.74 -14.05 -7.04
N SER A 8 -17.88 -13.98 -6.03
CA SER A 8 -17.58 -12.72 -5.33
C SER A 8 -16.13 -12.62 -4.87
N LEU A 9 -15.66 -11.38 -4.70
CA LEU A 9 -14.36 -11.07 -4.13
C LEU A 9 -14.53 -10.58 -2.69
N ARG A 10 -13.75 -11.15 -1.77
CA ARG A 10 -13.71 -10.70 -0.38
C ARG A 10 -12.56 -9.71 -0.19
N LEU A 11 -12.90 -8.50 0.27
CA LEU A 11 -11.96 -7.46 0.64
C LEU A 11 -11.98 -7.30 2.16
N TYR A 12 -10.83 -7.46 2.80
CA TYR A 12 -10.69 -7.32 4.24
C TYR A 12 -9.90 -6.04 4.55
N SER A 13 -10.39 -5.30 5.54
CA SER A 13 -9.69 -4.17 6.13
C SER A 13 -9.54 -4.41 7.63
N THR A 14 -8.47 -3.89 8.23
CA THR A 14 -8.29 -3.98 9.67
C THR A 14 -9.29 -3.08 10.41
N SER A 15 -9.90 -3.60 11.47
CA SER A 15 -10.74 -2.84 12.42
C SER A 15 -9.96 -2.37 13.65
N ILE A 16 -8.67 -2.69 13.73
CA ILE A 16 -7.81 -2.37 14.87
C ILE A 16 -7.47 -0.87 14.80
N PRO A 17 -7.79 -0.08 15.84
CA PRO A 17 -7.47 1.35 15.85
C PRO A 17 -5.95 1.57 15.97
N THR A 18 -5.44 2.58 15.24
CA THR A 18 -4.03 2.98 15.28
C THR A 18 -3.89 4.45 15.63
N LYS A 19 -2.85 4.80 16.41
CA LYS A 19 -2.48 6.20 16.72
C LYS A 19 -1.59 6.82 15.64
N HIS A 20 -1.09 6.01 14.70
CA HIS A 20 -0.14 6.46 13.67
C HIS A 20 -0.90 6.97 12.45
N ARG A 21 -0.66 8.23 12.05
CA ARG A 21 -1.17 8.80 10.81
C ARG A 21 -0.09 8.79 9.73
N LEU A 22 -0.30 7.97 8.72
CA LEU A 22 0.56 7.88 7.54
C LEU A 22 -0.20 8.34 6.29
N TYR A 23 0.52 8.81 5.27
CA TYR A 23 -0.08 8.92 3.94
C TYR A 23 -0.47 7.52 3.45
N THR A 24 -1.54 7.43 2.64
CA THR A 24 -1.89 6.14 2.04
C THR A 24 -0.69 5.59 1.27
N LEU A 25 -0.42 4.30 1.45
CA LEU A 25 0.73 3.63 0.85
C LEU A 25 0.69 3.70 -0.69
N MET A 26 -0.48 3.87 -1.29
CA MET A 26 -0.62 4.07 -2.74
C MET A 26 -0.06 5.39 -3.27
N HIS A 27 0.28 6.34 -2.39
CA HIS A 27 1.01 7.56 -2.75
C HIS A 27 2.53 7.41 -2.63
N ASP A 28 3.03 6.31 -2.09
CA ASP A 28 4.45 5.96 -2.12
C ASP A 28 4.80 5.37 -3.50
N PRO A 29 5.84 5.88 -4.19
CA PRO A 29 6.14 5.46 -5.57
C PRO A 29 6.57 4.00 -5.66
N GLN A 30 7.35 3.51 -4.70
CA GLN A 30 7.83 2.13 -4.69
C GLN A 30 6.69 1.17 -4.35
N TYR A 31 5.91 1.47 -3.31
CA TYR A 31 4.74 0.67 -2.94
C TYR A 31 3.73 0.56 -4.08
N ARG A 32 3.43 1.68 -4.76
CA ARG A 32 2.52 1.70 -5.91
C ARG A 32 3.03 0.86 -7.07
N LEU A 33 4.32 0.93 -7.39
CA LEU A 33 4.92 0.09 -8.43
C LEU A 33 4.85 -1.39 -8.07
N SER A 34 5.16 -1.75 -6.83
CA SER A 34 5.09 -3.14 -6.36
C SER A 34 3.68 -3.71 -6.43
N VAL A 35 2.64 -2.92 -6.10
CA VAL A 35 1.24 -3.34 -6.27
C VAL A 35 0.90 -3.60 -7.74
N ALA A 36 1.42 -2.78 -8.66
CA ALA A 36 1.19 -2.96 -10.10
C ALA A 36 1.83 -4.24 -10.66
N TRP A 37 2.90 -4.74 -10.05
CA TRP A 37 3.58 -5.97 -10.47
C TRP A 37 3.19 -7.19 -9.64
N GLN A 38 2.29 -7.04 -8.67
CA GLN A 38 1.93 -8.11 -7.74
C GLN A 38 1.28 -9.33 -8.44
N ASN A 39 0.64 -9.09 -9.59
CA ASN A 39 0.02 -10.13 -10.42
C ASN A 39 1.04 -10.93 -11.27
N VAL A 40 2.31 -10.54 -11.28
CA VAL A 40 3.33 -11.11 -12.16
C VAL A 40 4.04 -12.27 -11.47
N VAL A 41 3.97 -13.45 -12.09
CA VAL A 41 4.66 -14.69 -11.67
C VAL A 41 4.40 -15.00 -10.18
N TYR A 42 5.46 -15.15 -9.37
CA TYR A 42 5.36 -15.46 -7.95
C TYR A 42 5.19 -14.15 -7.19
N ASN A 43 3.94 -13.87 -6.82
CA ASN A 43 3.56 -12.69 -6.06
C ASN A 43 4.50 -12.46 -4.86
N LYS A 44 5.17 -11.30 -4.86
CA LYS A 44 6.01 -10.81 -3.76
C LYS A 44 5.27 -9.71 -2.99
N PRO A 45 5.48 -9.60 -1.67
CA PRO A 45 4.90 -8.51 -0.90
C PRO A 45 5.45 -7.15 -1.37
N PRO A 46 4.61 -6.10 -1.41
CA PRO A 46 5.06 -4.75 -1.72
C PRO A 46 5.88 -4.17 -0.56
N HIS A 47 6.88 -3.34 -0.91
CA HIS A 47 7.75 -2.65 0.04
C HIS A 47 7.64 -1.13 -0.14
N THR A 48 7.75 -0.39 0.96
CA THR A 48 7.76 1.09 0.97
C THR A 48 9.14 1.63 0.60
N SER A 49 9.20 2.85 0.06
CA SER A 49 10.48 3.52 -0.23
C SER A 49 11.23 4.04 1.00
N PHE A 50 10.56 4.08 2.15
CA PHE A 50 11.11 4.48 3.44
C PHE A 50 10.98 3.35 4.47
N TYR A 51 11.77 3.43 5.54
CA TYR A 51 11.68 2.50 6.66
C TYR A 51 10.36 2.70 7.42
N LEU A 52 9.50 1.67 7.38
CA LEU A 52 8.23 1.61 8.10
C LEU A 52 8.38 0.61 9.25
N GLY A 53 8.68 1.11 10.46
CA GLY A 53 8.97 0.26 11.62
C GLY A 53 9.13 1.06 12.91
N ASP A 54 9.55 0.35 13.97
CA ASP A 54 9.79 0.97 15.28
C ASP A 54 10.96 1.96 15.20
N GLY A 55 10.79 3.14 15.81
CA GLY A 55 11.79 4.21 15.73
C GLY A 55 11.91 4.90 14.36
N MET A 56 10.94 4.75 13.45
CA MET A 56 11.00 5.42 12.15
C MET A 56 10.97 6.95 12.26
N SER A 57 11.72 7.62 11.38
CA SER A 57 11.57 9.05 11.13
C SER A 57 10.23 9.35 10.43
N PRO A 58 9.67 10.57 10.57
CA PRO A 58 8.48 10.97 9.84
C PRO A 58 8.68 10.75 8.33
N PRO A 59 7.75 10.06 7.64
CA PRO A 59 7.92 9.77 6.22
C PRO A 59 7.95 11.06 5.40
N PRO A 60 8.73 11.10 4.31
CA PRO A 60 8.83 12.29 3.47
C PRO A 60 7.45 12.71 2.96
N ARG A 61 7.17 14.02 3.02
CA ARG A 61 5.91 14.58 2.53
C ARG A 61 5.81 14.33 1.03
N ARG A 62 4.65 13.82 0.58
CA ARG A 62 4.29 13.53 -0.81
C ARG A 62 4.98 14.48 -1.80
N TRP A 63 5.80 13.90 -2.68
CA TRP A 63 6.29 14.62 -3.85
C TRP A 63 5.11 14.83 -4.82
N GLY A 64 4.58 16.06 -4.84
CA GLY A 64 3.35 16.40 -5.56
C GLY A 64 3.55 16.41 -7.07
N TRP A 65 3.14 15.35 -7.77
CA TRP A 65 3.07 15.29 -9.24
C TRP A 65 1.65 15.41 -9.82
N THR A 66 0.61 15.66 -9.01
CA THR A 66 -0.71 16.01 -9.59
C THR A 66 -0.62 17.42 -10.19
N ARG A 67 -0.14 17.47 -11.42
CA ARG A 67 -0.21 18.62 -12.31
C ARG A 67 -1.68 18.76 -12.71
N VAL A 68 -2.46 19.49 -11.92
CA VAL A 68 -3.64 20.15 -12.46
C VAL A 68 -3.10 21.35 -13.24
N LYS A 69 -3.12 21.24 -14.56
CA LYS A 69 -3.40 22.42 -15.38
C LYS A 69 -4.91 22.55 -15.46
#